data_AF-A0A3D2V694-F1
#
_entry.id   AF-A0A3D2V694-F1
#
_cell.length_a   1.000
_cell.length_b   1.000
_cell.length_c   1.000
_cell.angle_alpha   90.00
_cell.angle_beta   90.00
_cell.angle_gamma   90.00
#
_symmetry.space_group_name_H-M   'P 1'
#
loop_
_entity.id
_entity.type
_entity.pdbx_description
1 polymer ?
#
loop_
_entity_poly.entity_id
_entity_poly.type
_entity_poly.pdbx_seq_one_letter_code
_entity_poly.pdbx_strand_id
1 'polypeptide(L)'
;KWIMENILGTAPPDPPADVPEIEAAKKSLPDASFREQLELHRESAVCASCHRSMDPLGFGFENFDAIGRWRTKDGEFEIDASGKLPEGGDFSGPMELIEILEKQKAQFADSLARKMLVFALGRGLEYYDECVIKEITAEMEKQEYRFSSLVLGIVTSDAFLQRRGEGKKK
;
A
#
# COMPACT_ATOMS: atom_id res chain seq x y z
N LYS A 1 7.05 0.02 0.13
CA LYS A 1 6.38 1.36 0.15
C LYS A 1 5.07 1.39 -0.63
N TRP A 2 5.09 1.13 -1.94
CA TRP A 2 3.91 1.34 -2.80
C TRP A 2 2.65 0.63 -2.32
N ILE A 3 2.72 -0.66 -1.94
CA ILE A 3 1.56 -1.43 -1.44
C ILE A 3 0.99 -0.80 -0.17
N MET A 4 1.84 -0.46 0.81
CA MET A 4 1.38 0.14 2.07
C MET A 4 0.66 1.47 1.83
N GLU A 5 1.21 2.32 0.96
CA GLU A 5 0.65 3.63 0.65
C GLU A 5 -0.62 3.54 -0.22
N ASN A 6 -0.56 2.76 -1.30
CA ASN A 6 -1.61 2.75 -2.33
C ASN A 6 -2.71 1.73 -2.06
N ILE A 7 -2.42 0.63 -1.37
CA ILE A 7 -3.40 -0.41 -1.05
C ILE A 7 -3.85 -0.26 0.40
N LEU A 8 -2.92 -0.27 1.36
CA LEU A 8 -3.25 -0.35 2.79
C LEU A 8 -3.50 1.00 3.47
N GLY A 9 -3.17 2.12 2.83
CA GLY A 9 -3.33 3.46 3.44
C GLY A 9 -2.41 3.72 4.64
N THR A 10 -1.35 2.93 4.81
CA THR A 10 -0.40 2.99 5.93
C THR A 10 0.97 3.40 5.41
N ALA A 11 1.04 4.52 4.69
CA ALA A 11 2.29 5.02 4.11
C ALA A 11 3.42 4.99 5.17
N PRO A 12 4.57 4.34 4.88
CA PRO A 12 5.69 4.37 5.79
C PRO A 12 6.22 5.81 5.93
N PRO A 13 6.91 6.13 7.04
CA PRO A 13 7.55 7.44 7.17
C PRO A 13 8.56 7.66 6.05
N ASP A 14 8.84 8.93 5.76
CA ASP A 14 9.88 9.27 4.80
C ASP A 14 11.24 8.70 5.25
N PRO A 15 12.08 8.27 4.29
CA PRO A 15 13.40 7.75 4.61
C PRO A 15 14.24 8.82 5.34
N PRO A 16 15.12 8.43 6.27
CA PRO A 16 16.07 9.35 6.90
C PRO A 16 16.92 10.12 5.87
N ALA A 17 17.35 11.34 6.20
CA ALA A 17 18.10 12.19 5.27
C ALA A 17 19.45 11.58 4.85
N ASP A 18 20.11 10.83 5.75
CA ASP A 18 21.44 10.25 5.55
C ASP A 18 21.37 8.74 5.21
N VAL A 19 20.37 8.29 4.46
CA VAL A 19 20.29 6.89 4.02
C VAL A 19 21.39 6.61 3.00
N PRO A 20 22.31 5.66 3.25
CA PRO A 20 23.28 5.23 2.26
C PRO A 20 22.55 4.62 1.05
N GLU A 21 23.00 4.92 -0.17
CA GLU A 21 22.42 4.30 -1.36
C GLU A 21 22.55 2.77 -1.29
N ILE A 22 21.52 2.04 -1.77
CA ILE A 22 21.56 0.58 -1.93
C ILE A 22 22.75 0.14 -2.82
N GLU A 23 23.24 1.03 -3.69
CA GLU A 23 24.45 0.83 -4.49
C GLU A 23 25.70 0.54 -3.64
N ALA A 24 25.76 0.97 -2.37
CA ALA A 24 26.83 0.58 -1.45
C ALA A 24 26.74 -0.89 -1.04
N ALA A 25 25.53 -1.42 -0.82
CA ALA A 25 25.31 -2.84 -0.54
C ALA A 25 25.62 -3.70 -1.78
N LYS A 26 25.20 -3.24 -2.97
CA LYS A 26 25.51 -3.86 -4.27
C LYS A 26 27.01 -3.91 -4.57
N LYS A 27 27.78 -2.89 -4.18
CA LYS A 27 29.25 -2.91 -4.27
C LYS A 27 29.89 -3.89 -3.28
N SER A 28 29.24 -4.12 -2.14
CA SER A 28 29.75 -5.00 -1.07
C SER A 28 29.42 -6.48 -1.33
N LEU A 29 28.31 -6.74 -2.03
CA LEU A 29 27.83 -8.07 -2.44
C LEU A 29 27.36 -8.04 -3.91
N PRO A 30 28.30 -7.93 -4.89
CA PRO A 30 27.94 -7.83 -6.30
C PRO A 30 27.33 -9.11 -6.87
N ASP A 31 27.68 -10.26 -6.29
CA ASP A 31 27.24 -11.60 -6.72
C ASP A 31 26.09 -12.13 -5.84
N ALA A 32 25.32 -11.24 -5.21
CA ALA A 32 24.16 -11.60 -4.38
C ALA A 32 22.86 -11.16 -5.03
N SER A 33 21.78 -11.89 -4.72
CA SER A 33 20.42 -11.52 -5.11
C SER A 33 20.02 -10.16 -4.55
N PHE A 34 19.00 -9.53 -5.16
CA PHE A 34 18.46 -8.26 -4.66
C PHE A 34 17.99 -8.38 -3.21
N ARG A 35 17.37 -9.52 -2.84
CA ARG A 35 16.95 -9.83 -1.47
C ARG A 35 18.14 -9.79 -0.51
N GLU A 36 19.22 -10.51 -0.80
CA GLU A 36 20.41 -10.55 0.05
C GLU A 36 21.07 -9.17 0.19
N GLN A 37 21.13 -8.38 -0.89
CA GLN A 37 21.63 -7.01 -0.84
C GLN A 37 20.76 -6.11 0.06
N LEU A 38 19.44 -6.25 -0.02
CA LEU A 38 18.49 -5.51 0.82
C LEU A 38 18.57 -5.97 2.29
N GLU A 39 18.80 -7.26 2.52
CA GLU A 39 19.01 -7.83 3.85
C GLU A 39 20.27 -7.28 4.52
N LEU A 40 21.38 -7.19 3.79
CA LEU A 40 22.59 -6.52 4.27
C LEU A 40 22.31 -5.04 4.58
N HIS A 41 21.62 -4.33 3.68
CA HIS A 41 21.29 -2.91 3.88
C HIS A 41 20.46 -2.66 5.15
N ARG A 42 19.56 -3.58 5.49
CA ARG A 42 18.64 -3.44 6.63
C ARG A 42 19.16 -4.04 7.94
N GLU A 43 20.43 -4.46 8.02
CA GLU A 43 21.02 -4.97 9.27
C GLU A 43 20.97 -3.93 10.40
N SER A 44 20.98 -2.63 10.07
CA SER A 44 20.83 -1.59 11.07
C SER A 44 19.43 -1.61 11.71
N ALA A 45 19.38 -1.45 13.04
CA ALA A 45 18.12 -1.46 13.78
C ALA A 45 17.16 -0.34 13.32
N VAL A 46 17.69 0.79 12.84
CA VAL A 46 16.93 1.94 12.33
C VAL A 46 16.26 1.61 11.00
N CYS A 47 16.95 0.96 10.06
CA CYS A 47 16.34 0.56 8.79
C CYS A 47 15.31 -0.57 9.02
N ALA A 48 15.66 -1.54 9.87
CA ALA A 48 14.80 -2.68 10.16
C ALA A 48 13.45 -2.34 10.78
N SER A 49 13.27 -1.16 11.41
CA SER A 49 11.99 -0.81 12.05
C SER A 49 10.86 -0.63 11.05
N CYS A 50 11.12 -0.02 9.90
CA CYS A 50 10.13 0.19 8.84
C CYS A 50 10.16 -0.95 7.81
N HIS A 51 11.35 -1.43 7.46
CA HIS A 51 11.53 -2.48 6.45
C HIS A 51 10.90 -3.83 6.82
N ARG A 52 10.79 -4.13 8.13
CA ARG A 52 10.06 -5.32 8.62
C ARG A 52 8.62 -5.42 8.12
N SER A 53 7.95 -4.30 7.93
CA SER A 53 6.59 -4.26 7.39
C SER A 53 6.56 -4.07 5.88
N MET A 54 7.57 -3.39 5.32
CA MET A 54 7.60 -3.00 3.91
C MET A 54 8.13 -4.08 2.97
N ASP A 55 9.25 -4.72 3.32
CA ASP A 55 9.97 -5.63 2.42
C ASP A 55 9.20 -6.91 2.12
N PRO A 56 8.58 -7.59 3.11
CA PRO A 56 7.84 -8.82 2.83
C PRO A 56 6.74 -8.60 1.79
N LEU A 57 6.06 -7.45 1.83
CA LEU A 57 5.06 -7.10 0.82
C LEU A 57 5.66 -6.99 -0.58
N GLY A 58 6.88 -6.44 -0.72
CA GLY A 58 7.58 -6.37 -2.00
C GLY A 58 8.00 -7.76 -2.49
N PHE A 59 8.62 -8.53 -1.60
CA PHE A 59 9.08 -9.88 -1.90
C PHE A 59 7.96 -10.82 -2.34
N GLY A 60 6.78 -10.74 -1.70
CA GLY A 60 5.64 -11.57 -2.09
C GLY A 60 5.18 -11.39 -3.54
N PHE A 61 5.50 -10.25 -4.17
CA PHE A 61 5.20 -9.99 -5.58
C PHE A 61 6.43 -10.05 -6.49
N GLU A 62 7.58 -10.49 -5.99
CA GLU A 62 8.85 -10.48 -6.75
C GLU A 62 8.81 -11.36 -8.00
N ASN A 63 7.92 -12.36 -8.04
CA ASN A 63 7.65 -13.16 -9.25
C ASN A 63 7.07 -12.34 -10.42
N PHE A 64 6.64 -11.10 -10.22
CA PHE A 64 6.21 -10.21 -11.30
C PHE A 64 7.33 -9.24 -11.67
N ASP A 65 7.66 -9.14 -12.96
CA ASP A 65 8.56 -8.10 -13.45
C ASP A 65 7.87 -6.73 -13.52
N ALA A 66 8.60 -5.70 -13.94
CA ALA A 66 8.10 -4.32 -14.01
C ALA A 66 6.87 -4.11 -14.93
N ILE A 67 6.56 -5.06 -15.82
CA ILE A 67 5.38 -5.03 -16.70
C ILE A 67 4.36 -6.12 -16.34
N GLY A 68 4.56 -6.84 -15.23
CA GLY A 68 3.64 -7.84 -14.71
C GLY A 68 3.78 -9.23 -15.33
N ARG A 69 4.89 -9.54 -16.02
CA ARG A 69 5.14 -10.93 -16.46
C ARG A 69 5.64 -11.78 -15.31
N TRP A 70 5.19 -13.03 -15.30
CA TRP A 70 5.67 -14.02 -14.34
C TRP A 70 7.12 -14.43 -14.63
N ARG A 71 7.93 -14.48 -13.59
CA ARG A 71 9.32 -14.93 -13.60
C ARG A 71 9.63 -15.75 -12.35
N THR A 72 10.54 -16.70 -12.52
CA THR A 72 11.10 -17.51 -11.42
C THR A 72 12.54 -17.15 -11.09
N LYS A 73 13.18 -16.33 -11.93
CA LYS A 73 14.56 -15.87 -11.74
C LYS A 73 14.68 -14.36 -11.92
N ASP A 74 15.64 -13.79 -11.19
CA ASP A 74 16.17 -12.44 -11.42
C ASP A 74 17.65 -12.53 -11.80
N GLY A 75 17.96 -12.29 -13.08
CA GLY A 75 19.27 -12.63 -13.62
C GLY A 75 19.58 -14.12 -13.45
N GLU A 76 20.60 -14.42 -12.65
CA GLU A 76 21.03 -15.80 -12.36
C GLU A 76 20.39 -16.38 -11.09
N PHE A 77 19.76 -15.55 -10.26
CA PHE A 77 19.22 -15.93 -8.95
C PHE A 77 17.78 -16.45 -9.07
N GLU A 78 17.45 -17.51 -8.33
CA GLU A 78 16.06 -17.91 -8.15
C GLU A 78 15.33 -16.89 -7.28
N ILE A 79 14.06 -16.63 -7.59
CA ILE A 79 13.22 -15.72 -6.82
C ILE A 79 12.66 -16.45 -5.60
N ASP A 80 12.96 -15.92 -4.43
CA ASP A 80 12.27 -16.25 -3.19
C ASP A 80 11.15 -15.22 -2.96
N ALA A 81 9.91 -15.61 -3.22
CA ALA A 81 8.73 -14.79 -2.96
C ALA A 81 8.06 -15.09 -1.61
N SER A 82 8.76 -15.75 -0.69
CA SER A 82 8.26 -16.03 0.65
C SER A 82 8.50 -14.88 1.62
N GLY A 83 7.73 -14.84 2.70
CA GLY A 83 7.93 -13.86 3.75
C GLY A 83 6.97 -14.01 4.93
N LYS A 84 7.16 -13.14 5.91
CA LYS A 84 6.36 -13.07 7.13
C LYS A 84 5.95 -11.63 7.39
N LEU A 85 4.66 -11.39 7.61
CA LEU A 85 4.18 -10.07 8.00
C LEU A 85 4.27 -9.87 9.53
N PRO A 86 4.53 -8.65 10.02
CA PRO A 86 4.61 -8.36 11.46
C PRO A 86 3.32 -8.66 12.23
N GLU A 87 2.16 -8.48 11.59
CA GLU A 87 0.84 -8.78 12.15
C GLU A 87 0.53 -10.28 12.19
N GLY A 88 1.44 -11.11 11.65
CA GLY A 88 1.28 -12.54 11.50
C GLY A 88 0.90 -12.95 10.07
N GLY A 89 1.15 -14.23 9.77
CA GLY A 89 0.97 -14.79 8.43
C GLY A 89 2.31 -14.96 7.74
N ASP A 90 2.67 -16.23 7.55
CA ASP A 90 3.75 -16.63 6.66
C ASP A 90 3.11 -16.90 5.28
N PHE A 91 3.81 -16.56 4.20
CA PHE A 91 3.35 -16.80 2.84
C PHE A 91 4.52 -17.28 1.97
N SER A 92 4.20 -18.01 0.93
CA SER A 92 5.11 -18.52 -0.10
C SER A 92 4.63 -18.09 -1.48
N GLY A 93 4.71 -16.78 -1.74
CA GLY A 93 4.35 -16.17 -3.01
C GLY A 93 3.11 -15.28 -2.97
N PRO A 94 2.72 -14.74 -4.15
CA PRO A 94 1.78 -13.63 -4.23
C PRO A 94 0.34 -14.03 -3.88
N MET A 95 -0.08 -15.25 -4.21
CA MET A 95 -1.45 -15.70 -3.93
C MET A 95 -1.70 -15.84 -2.43
N GLU A 96 -0.78 -16.50 -1.71
CA GLU A 96 -0.87 -16.62 -0.24
C GLU A 96 -0.75 -15.24 0.44
N LEU A 97 0.07 -14.33 -0.10
CA LEU A 97 0.11 -12.96 0.38
C LEU A 97 -1.25 -12.24 0.19
N ILE A 98 -1.88 -12.39 -0.98
CA ILE A 98 -3.21 -11.82 -1.24
C ILE A 98 -4.24 -12.38 -0.24
N GLU A 99 -4.22 -13.68 0.05
CA GLU A 99 -5.12 -14.30 1.04
C GLU A 99 -4.95 -13.71 2.45
N ILE A 100 -3.71 -13.35 2.83
CA ILE A 100 -3.47 -12.65 4.10
C ILE A 100 -4.03 -11.22 4.04
N LEU A 101 -3.75 -10.48 2.97
CA LEU A 101 -4.21 -9.09 2.81
C LEU A 101 -5.74 -8.99 2.68
N GLU A 102 -6.41 -10.04 2.20
CA GLU A 102 -7.87 -10.13 2.17
C GLU A 102 -8.51 -10.03 3.55
N LYS A 103 -7.78 -10.31 4.63
CA LYS A 103 -8.27 -10.14 6.00
C LYS A 103 -8.36 -8.67 6.41
N GLN A 104 -7.74 -7.77 5.64
CA GLN A 104 -7.71 -6.32 5.87
C GLN A 104 -8.69 -5.56 4.94
N LYS A 105 -9.78 -6.21 4.50
CA LYS A 105 -10.81 -5.65 3.59
C LYS A 105 -11.33 -4.27 4.03
N ALA A 106 -11.57 -4.07 5.31
CA ALA A 106 -12.04 -2.78 5.84
C ALA A 106 -11.01 -1.65 5.64
N GLN A 107 -9.72 -1.93 5.89
CA GLN A 107 -8.65 -0.95 5.71
C GLN A 107 -8.43 -0.65 4.22
N PHE A 108 -8.45 -1.68 3.37
CA PHE A 108 -8.40 -1.48 1.92
C PHE A 108 -9.57 -0.62 1.43
N ALA A 109 -10.79 -0.87 1.90
CA ALA A 109 -11.97 -0.10 1.55
C ALA A 109 -11.86 1.37 1.97
N ASP A 110 -11.37 1.66 3.18
CA ASP A 110 -11.11 3.03 3.65
C ASP A 110 -10.07 3.75 2.78
N SER A 111 -8.93 3.10 2.52
CA SER A 111 -7.85 3.62 1.65
C SER A 111 -8.34 3.91 0.23
N LEU A 112 -9.13 3.00 -0.35
CA LEU A 112 -9.72 3.16 -1.67
C LEU A 112 -10.77 4.29 -1.69
N ALA A 113 -11.66 4.34 -0.68
CA ALA A 113 -12.69 5.35 -0.58
C ALA A 113 -12.09 6.76 -0.48
N ARG A 114 -11.04 6.94 0.34
CA ARG A 114 -10.30 8.21 0.44
C ARG A 114 -9.76 8.67 -0.90
N LYS A 115 -9.04 7.80 -1.61
CA LYS A 115 -8.43 8.15 -2.91
C LYS A 115 -9.48 8.43 -3.97
N MET A 116 -10.55 7.63 -4.02
CA MET A 116 -11.62 7.82 -4.98
C MET A 116 -12.42 9.09 -4.70
N LEU A 117 -12.60 9.45 -3.44
CA LEU A 117 -13.25 10.72 -3.06
C LEU A 117 -12.39 11.92 -3.48
N VAL A 118 -11.06 11.89 -3.23
CA VAL A 118 -10.14 12.94 -3.73
C VAL A 118 -10.25 13.10 -5.24
N PHE A 119 -10.22 11.99 -5.97
CA PHE A 119 -10.37 11.98 -7.43
C PHE A 119 -11.71 12.58 -7.87
N ALA A 120 -12.82 12.17 -7.25
CA ALA A 120 -14.16 12.62 -7.59
C ALA A 120 -14.41 14.10 -7.29
N LEU A 121 -13.81 14.62 -6.21
CA LEU A 121 -13.99 16.02 -5.79
C LEU A 121 -12.99 16.98 -6.45
N GLY A 122 -11.88 16.47 -7.01
CA GLY A 122 -10.81 17.29 -7.59
C GLY A 122 -10.06 18.14 -6.56
N ARG A 123 -10.11 17.76 -5.28
CA ARG A 123 -9.44 18.43 -4.16
C ARG A 123 -8.97 17.42 -3.11
N GLY A 124 -8.06 17.86 -2.23
CA GLY A 124 -7.69 17.08 -1.05
C GLY A 124 -8.87 16.88 -0.08
N LEU A 125 -8.72 15.90 0.80
CA LEU A 125 -9.65 15.67 1.89
C LEU A 125 -9.49 16.74 2.98
N GLU A 126 -10.61 17.13 3.55
CA GLU A 126 -10.71 18.04 4.68
C GLU A 126 -11.25 17.27 5.90
N TYR A 127 -11.11 17.85 7.10
CA TYR A 127 -11.51 17.17 8.34
C TYR A 127 -12.98 16.70 8.34
N TYR A 128 -13.86 17.39 7.61
CA TYR A 128 -15.29 17.08 7.54
C TYR A 128 -15.61 15.95 6.54
N ASP A 129 -14.69 15.60 5.64
CA ASP A 129 -14.89 14.49 4.71
C ASP A 129 -14.76 13.12 5.42
N GLU A 130 -14.20 13.08 6.63
CA GLU A 130 -14.10 11.87 7.45
C GLU A 130 -15.46 11.21 7.74
N CYS A 131 -16.51 12.02 7.93
CA CYS A 131 -17.86 11.48 8.11
C CYS A 131 -18.35 10.77 6.84
N VAL A 132 -18.12 11.39 5.68
CA VAL A 132 -18.51 10.85 4.38
C VAL A 132 -17.78 9.53 4.09
N ILE A 133 -16.47 9.47 4.37
CA ILE A 133 -15.68 8.24 4.20
C ILE A 133 -16.20 7.11 5.09
N LYS A 134 -16.51 7.39 6.36
CA LYS A 134 -17.09 6.41 7.28
C LYS A 134 -18.45 5.90 6.83
N GLU A 135 -19.30 6.79 6.33
CA GLU A 135 -20.62 6.42 5.79
C GLU A 135 -20.49 5.52 4.55
N ILE A 136 -19.61 5.90 3.61
CA ILE A 136 -19.34 5.13 2.39
C ILE A 136 -18.82 3.74 2.75
N THR A 137 -17.80 3.65 3.60
CA THR A 137 -17.17 2.38 3.97
C THR A 137 -18.12 1.46 4.76
N ALA A 138 -18.95 2.02 5.64
CA ALA A 138 -19.99 1.26 6.33
C ALA A 138 -21.06 0.71 5.36
N GLU A 139 -21.41 1.46 4.32
CA GLU A 139 -22.33 0.97 3.29
C GLU A 139 -21.66 -0.07 2.38
N MET A 140 -20.40 0.11 2.04
CA MET A 140 -19.62 -0.89 1.32
C MET A 140 -19.60 -2.22 2.07
N GLU A 141 -19.37 -2.20 3.39
CA GLU A 141 -19.37 -3.41 4.22
C GLU A 141 -20.71 -4.16 4.14
N LYS A 142 -21.85 -3.45 4.27
CA LYS A 142 -23.19 -4.04 4.11
C LYS A 142 -23.45 -4.63 2.73
N GLN A 143 -22.79 -4.09 1.71
CA GLN A 143 -22.91 -4.50 0.31
C GLN A 143 -21.77 -5.43 -0.14
N GLU A 144 -21.10 -6.10 0.80
CA GLU A 144 -20.02 -7.06 0.54
C GLU A 144 -18.84 -6.45 -0.24
N TYR A 145 -18.51 -5.20 0.06
CA TYR A 145 -17.42 -4.41 -0.55
C TYR A 145 -17.51 -4.26 -2.08
N ARG A 146 -18.72 -4.30 -2.65
CA ARG A 146 -18.93 -4.06 -4.09
C ARG A 146 -18.44 -2.66 -4.48
N PHE A 147 -17.66 -2.58 -5.56
CA PHE A 147 -17.19 -1.30 -6.11
C PHE A 147 -18.34 -0.35 -6.48
N SER A 148 -19.48 -0.88 -6.92
CA SER A 148 -20.67 -0.05 -7.19
C SER A 148 -21.21 0.67 -5.95
N SER A 149 -21.07 0.08 -4.76
CA SER A 149 -21.46 0.71 -3.50
C SER A 149 -20.56 1.91 -3.19
N LEU A 150 -19.25 1.80 -3.43
CA LEU A 150 -18.31 2.92 -3.33
C LEU A 150 -18.71 4.07 -4.24
N VAL A 151 -18.91 3.78 -5.54
CA VAL A 151 -19.27 4.81 -6.52
C VAL A 151 -20.59 5.48 -6.14
N LEU A 152 -21.61 4.70 -5.76
CA LEU A 152 -22.90 5.23 -5.35
C LEU A 152 -22.76 6.12 -4.11
N GLY A 153 -22.07 5.64 -3.07
CA GLY A 153 -21.85 6.39 -1.84
C GLY A 153 -21.15 7.73 -2.07
N ILE A 154 -20.20 7.79 -3.02
CA ILE A 154 -19.57 9.06 -3.41
C ILE A 154 -20.58 9.98 -4.11
N VAL A 155 -21.22 9.53 -5.20
CA VAL A 155 -22.04 10.42 -6.04
C VAL A 155 -23.34 10.87 -5.36
N THR A 156 -23.78 10.18 -4.32
CA THR A 156 -24.93 10.59 -3.50
C THR A 156 -24.54 11.35 -2.22
N SER A 157 -23.24 11.52 -1.94
CA SER A 157 -22.77 12.23 -0.75
C SER A 157 -22.96 13.75 -0.87
N ASP A 158 -23.16 14.42 0.27
CA ASP A 158 -23.19 15.88 0.32
C ASP A 158 -21.88 16.51 -0.18
N ALA A 159 -20.73 15.85 0.08
CA ALA A 159 -19.44 16.31 -0.41
C ALA A 159 -19.37 16.41 -1.94
N PHE A 160 -20.08 15.54 -2.66
CA PHE A 160 -20.14 15.54 -4.11
C PHE A 160 -21.29 16.41 -4.66
N LEU A 161 -22.46 16.32 -4.05
CA LEU A 161 -23.67 16.99 -4.53
C LEU A 161 -23.69 18.51 -4.24
N GLN A 162 -22.96 18.95 -3.21
CA GLN A 162 -22.99 20.33 -2.77
C GLN A 162 -21.64 21.01 -2.99
N ARG A 163 -21.66 22.17 -3.66
CA ARG A 163 -20.49 23.08 -3.67
C ARG A 163 -20.60 24.01 -2.49
N ARG A 164 -19.50 24.26 -1.78
CA ARG A 164 -19.46 25.31 -0.75
C ARG A 164 -19.97 26.61 -1.37
N GLY A 165 -21.09 27.12 -0.86
CA GLY A 165 -21.58 28.42 -1.29
C GLY A 165 -20.49 29.45 -1.04
N GLU A 166 -20.27 30.36 -1.99
CA GLU A 166 -19.44 31.55 -1.78
C GLU A 166 -20.09 32.36 -0.66
N GLY A 167 -19.77 32.01 0.59
CA GLY A 167 -20.16 32.81 1.73
C GLY A 167 -19.58 34.19 1.47
N LYS A 168 -20.44 35.18 1.20
CA LYS A 168 -20.03 36.58 1.19
C LYS A 168 -19.23 36.77 2.48
N LYS A 169 -17.92 37.01 2.34
CA LYS A 169 -17.10 37.50 3.45
C LYS A 169 -17.82 38.74 3.97
N LYS A 170 -18.42 38.63 5.15
CA LYS A 170 -18.92 39.79 5.89
C LYS A 170 -17.73 40.58 6.40
#